data_AF-A0A1V5G2F8-F1
#
_entry.id   AF-A0A1V5G2F8-F1
#
_cell.length_a   1.000
_cell.length_b   1.000
_cell.length_c   1.000
_cell.angle_alpha   90.00
_cell.angle_beta   90.00
_cell.angle_gamma   90.00
#
_symmetry.space_group_name_H-M   'P 1'
#
loop_
_entity.id
_entity.type
_entity.pdbx_description
1 polymer ?
#
loop_
_entity_poly.entity_id
_entity_poly.type
_entity_poly.pdbx_seq_one_letter_code
_entity_poly.pdbx_strand_id
1 'polypeptide(L)'
;MGQLSTPRVALATALLLAGAGIQAHAAKLILPALDVAKLANEDMATQGKRGVPVRYGIEASFKAILPQSNEWQALADGRSRWVLDVEGQQGKALELYFDQLRLPAGGELRFYIAGDKAPRQVLTDADNPANGHFRSNLMAGSAARIELTVPSIGVTNTRLQLASVTQAYRDPVVALNQLKSGSCNIDTACSEGDAYRDQIRAVAHYTFTSGGSGYVCTGQLMATGSSGDDVSAPRFSTAHHCVSTAAEASSMVLYWRYESPTCRTPGSAASGSPLSSGVATATQSGWPW
;
A
#
# COMPACT_ATOMS: atom_id res chain seq x y z
N MET A 1 28.88 -84.07 14.07
CA MET A 1 27.62 -83.35 13.78
C MET A 1 27.57 -82.21 14.80
N GLY A 2 27.54 -80.93 14.50
CA GLY A 2 27.38 -80.18 13.27
C GLY A 2 27.58 -78.69 13.58
N GLN A 3 28.08 -77.97 12.59
CA GLN A 3 27.95 -76.53 12.31
C GLN A 3 28.51 -75.48 13.30
N LEU A 4 29.67 -74.96 12.92
CA LEU A 4 30.14 -73.59 13.15
C LEU A 4 29.19 -72.59 12.46
N SER A 5 28.63 -71.64 13.21
CA SER A 5 27.87 -70.52 12.67
C SER A 5 28.79 -69.33 12.36
N THR A 6 28.80 -68.91 11.09
CA THR A 6 29.42 -67.67 10.62
C THR A 6 28.66 -66.43 11.08
N PRO A 7 29.33 -65.29 11.37
CA PRO A 7 28.63 -64.03 11.59
C PRO A 7 28.26 -63.40 10.23
N ARG A 8 26.97 -63.14 10.02
CA ARG A 8 26.47 -62.36 8.89
C ARG A 8 26.73 -60.88 9.15
N VAL A 9 27.59 -60.27 8.32
CA VAL A 9 27.70 -58.81 8.18
C VAL A 9 26.41 -58.31 7.53
N ALA A 10 25.61 -57.55 8.28
CA ALA A 10 24.47 -56.83 7.71
C ALA A 10 24.96 -55.54 7.06
N LEU A 11 24.91 -55.49 5.73
CA LEU A 11 25.07 -54.26 4.95
C LEU A 11 23.85 -53.37 5.24
N ALA A 12 24.02 -52.32 6.04
CA ALA A 12 23.02 -51.29 6.19
C ALA A 12 23.07 -50.38 4.96
N THR A 13 22.14 -50.59 4.02
CA THR A 13 21.93 -49.71 2.87
C THR A 13 21.43 -48.35 3.38
N ALA A 14 22.28 -47.32 3.31
CA ALA A 14 21.89 -45.95 3.58
C ALA A 14 20.95 -45.47 2.47
N LEU A 15 19.65 -45.38 2.78
CA LEU A 15 18.68 -44.70 1.92
C LEU A 15 18.85 -43.19 2.16
N LEU A 16 19.62 -42.53 1.29
CA LEU A 16 19.64 -41.08 1.16
C LEU A 16 18.28 -40.62 0.64
N LEU A 17 17.36 -40.29 1.56
CA LEU A 17 16.20 -39.47 1.25
C LEU A 17 16.67 -38.03 1.04
N ALA A 18 17.13 -37.75 -0.17
CA ALA A 18 17.27 -36.39 -0.69
C ALA A 18 15.86 -35.83 -0.91
N GLY A 19 15.49 -34.81 -0.14
CA GLY A 19 14.20 -34.15 -0.27
C GLY A 19 13.88 -33.18 0.87
N ALA A 20 14.89 -32.55 1.47
CA ALA A 20 14.63 -31.38 2.31
C ALA A 20 14.30 -30.21 1.37
N GLY A 21 13.02 -30.01 1.11
CA GLY A 21 12.54 -28.78 0.49
C GLY A 21 13.10 -27.62 1.30
N ILE A 22 13.86 -26.74 0.63
CA ILE A 22 14.35 -25.50 1.21
C ILE A 22 13.10 -24.67 1.52
N GLN A 23 12.58 -24.77 2.74
CA GLN A 23 11.59 -23.83 3.25
C GLN A 23 12.33 -22.51 3.45
N ALA A 24 12.33 -21.68 2.40
CA ALA A 24 12.70 -20.28 2.50
C ALA A 24 11.78 -19.65 3.57
N HIS A 25 12.32 -19.41 4.76
CA HIS A 25 11.64 -18.63 5.77
C HIS A 25 11.63 -17.19 5.26
N ALA A 26 10.46 -16.67 4.90
CA ALA A 26 10.30 -15.25 4.61
C ALA A 26 10.74 -14.45 5.85
N ALA A 27 11.49 -13.38 5.63
CA ALA A 27 11.75 -12.43 6.71
C ALA A 27 10.41 -11.88 7.21
N LYS A 28 10.31 -11.61 8.51
CA LYS A 28 9.06 -11.16 9.14
C LYS A 28 9.28 -9.85 9.88
N LEU A 29 8.49 -8.83 9.52
CA LEU A 29 8.38 -7.55 10.20
C LEU A 29 7.09 -7.52 11.01
N ILE A 30 7.20 -7.40 12.33
CA ILE A 30 6.05 -7.21 13.23
C ILE A 30 6.02 -5.74 13.65
N LEU A 31 4.95 -5.04 13.29
CA LEU A 31 4.75 -3.65 13.64
C LEU A 31 4.25 -3.53 15.08
N PRO A 32 4.50 -2.40 15.76
CA PRO A 32 3.94 -2.14 17.08
C PRO A 32 2.40 -2.21 17.05
N ALA A 33 1.82 -2.87 18.04
CA ALA A 33 0.37 -2.94 18.17
C ALA A 33 -0.23 -1.55 18.42
N LEU A 34 -1.36 -1.26 17.77
CA LEU A 34 -2.09 -0.01 17.99
C LEU A 34 -2.96 -0.09 19.25
N ASP A 35 -2.89 0.94 20.09
CA ASP A 35 -3.90 1.18 21.13
C ASP A 35 -5.10 1.91 20.51
N VAL A 36 -5.97 1.14 19.85
CA VAL A 36 -7.12 1.67 19.10
C VAL A 36 -8.12 2.42 20.00
N ALA A 37 -8.22 2.07 21.27
CA ALA A 37 -9.11 2.74 22.22
C ALA A 37 -8.58 4.14 22.58
N LYS A 38 -7.27 4.23 22.86
CA LYS A 38 -6.61 5.53 23.06
C LYS A 38 -6.70 6.40 21.81
N LEU A 39 -6.40 5.85 20.63
CA LEU A 39 -6.48 6.57 19.36
C LEU A 39 -7.90 7.12 19.10
N ALA A 40 -8.92 6.32 19.37
CA ALA A 40 -10.31 6.77 19.26
C ALA A 40 -10.62 7.95 20.19
N ASN A 41 -10.16 7.92 21.45
CA ASN A 41 -10.35 9.03 22.39
C ASN A 41 -9.62 10.31 21.96
N GLU A 42 -8.39 10.18 21.47
CA GLU A 42 -7.62 11.32 20.92
C GLU A 42 -8.34 11.95 19.72
N ASP A 43 -8.86 11.12 18.82
CA ASP A 43 -9.54 11.60 17.63
C ASP A 43 -10.90 12.24 17.94
N MET A 44 -11.61 11.78 18.99
CA MET A 44 -12.85 12.44 19.43
C MET A 44 -12.62 13.90 19.83
N ALA A 45 -11.44 14.21 20.38
CA ALA A 45 -11.09 15.59 20.75
C ALA A 45 -10.85 16.49 19.53
N THR A 46 -10.60 15.94 18.35
CA THR A 46 -10.35 16.67 17.10
C THR A 46 -11.48 16.54 16.08
N GLN A 47 -12.40 15.60 16.28
CA GLN A 47 -13.51 15.32 15.40
C GLN A 47 -14.40 16.55 15.17
N GLY A 48 -14.65 16.87 13.90
CA GLY A 48 -15.48 18.00 13.49
C GLY A 48 -14.83 19.39 13.66
N LYS A 49 -13.60 19.48 14.20
CA LYS A 49 -12.88 20.76 14.28
C LYS A 49 -12.45 21.22 12.89
N ARG A 50 -12.78 22.47 12.56
CA ARG A 50 -12.35 23.11 11.31
C ARG A 50 -10.82 23.20 11.27
N GLY A 51 -10.23 22.94 10.11
CA GLY A 51 -8.79 23.08 9.89
C GLY A 51 -7.94 21.94 10.47
N VAL A 52 -8.55 20.85 10.96
CA VAL A 52 -7.81 19.67 11.43
C VAL A 52 -8.03 18.52 10.42
N PRO A 53 -6.96 18.00 9.80
CA PRO A 53 -7.05 16.81 8.95
C PRO A 53 -7.56 15.60 9.72
N VAL A 54 -8.26 14.71 9.03
CA VAL A 54 -8.77 13.49 9.64
C VAL A 54 -7.64 12.47 9.69
N ARG A 55 -7.28 12.01 10.89
CA ARG A 55 -6.32 10.91 11.08
C ARG A 55 -6.99 9.58 10.72
N TYR A 56 -6.27 8.73 9.98
CA TYR A 56 -6.74 7.39 9.61
C TYR A 56 -5.84 6.25 10.11
N GLY A 57 -4.55 6.55 10.33
CA GLY A 57 -3.56 5.53 10.65
C GLY A 57 -2.34 6.09 11.39
N ILE A 58 -1.50 5.18 11.85
CA ILE A 58 -0.22 5.50 12.51
C ILE A 58 0.91 4.95 11.63
N GLU A 59 1.89 5.79 11.34
CA GLU A 59 3.07 5.42 10.56
C GLU A 59 4.14 4.86 11.51
N ALA A 60 4.47 3.58 11.33
CA ALA A 60 5.57 2.94 12.03
C ALA A 60 6.83 3.06 11.16
N SER A 61 7.74 3.94 11.57
CA SER A 61 9.08 4.06 10.98
C SER A 61 10.07 3.17 11.71
N PHE A 62 11.01 2.60 10.97
CA PHE A 62 12.03 1.69 11.49
C PHE A 62 13.34 1.83 10.72
N LYS A 63 14.41 1.16 11.18
CA LYS A 63 15.63 1.04 10.38
C LYS A 63 15.26 0.34 9.07
N ALA A 64 15.54 1.00 7.95
CA ALA A 64 15.07 0.55 6.65
C ALA A 64 15.45 -0.91 6.35
N ILE A 65 14.50 -1.64 5.77
CA ILE A 65 14.65 -3.06 5.42
C ILE A 65 14.95 -3.17 3.93
N LEU A 66 16.04 -3.87 3.61
CA LEU A 66 16.49 -4.12 2.25
C LEU A 66 16.79 -5.61 2.07
N PRO A 67 16.58 -6.19 0.87
CA PRO A 67 16.96 -7.57 0.58
C PRO A 67 18.46 -7.81 0.83
N GLN A 68 18.78 -8.77 1.70
CA GLN A 68 20.17 -9.18 1.93
C GLN A 68 20.58 -10.29 0.96
N SER A 69 21.89 -10.40 0.66
CA SER A 69 22.41 -11.34 -0.34
C SER A 69 22.07 -12.82 -0.02
N ASN A 70 21.97 -13.17 1.26
CA ASN A 70 21.63 -14.50 1.74
C ASN A 70 20.12 -14.78 1.86
N GLU A 71 19.25 -13.80 1.56
CA GLU A 71 17.79 -13.93 1.64
C GLU A 71 17.14 -14.28 0.28
N TRP A 72 17.91 -14.24 -0.81
CA TRP A 72 17.41 -14.55 -2.14
C TRP A 72 17.28 -16.05 -2.37
N GLN A 73 16.09 -16.47 -2.80
CA GLN A 73 15.81 -17.82 -3.25
C GLN A 73 15.98 -17.92 -4.77
N ALA A 74 16.90 -18.76 -5.23
CA ALA A 74 17.00 -19.09 -6.65
C ALA A 74 15.77 -19.88 -7.12
N LEU A 75 15.21 -19.48 -8.26
CA LEU A 75 14.10 -20.15 -8.92
C LEU A 75 14.61 -20.97 -10.13
N ALA A 76 13.88 -22.02 -10.49
CA ALA A 76 14.26 -22.92 -11.59
C ALA A 76 14.26 -22.24 -12.97
N ASP A 77 13.56 -21.11 -13.12
CA ASP A 77 13.48 -20.31 -14.33
C ASP A 77 14.62 -19.29 -14.49
N GLY A 78 15.64 -19.35 -13.62
CA GLY A 78 16.79 -18.45 -13.66
C GLY A 78 16.54 -17.09 -12.99
N ARG A 79 15.40 -16.91 -12.31
CA ARG A 79 15.12 -15.73 -11.48
C ARG A 79 15.52 -15.96 -10.02
N SER A 80 15.58 -14.86 -9.28
CA SER A 80 15.75 -14.84 -7.83
C SER A 80 14.53 -14.18 -7.19
N ARG A 81 14.07 -14.76 -6.07
CA ARG A 81 12.93 -14.28 -5.30
C ARG A 81 13.35 -13.86 -3.89
N TRP A 82 12.82 -12.74 -3.42
CA TRP A 82 12.91 -12.27 -2.04
C TRP A 82 11.50 -12.04 -1.50
N VAL A 83 11.28 -12.37 -0.22
CA VAL A 83 9.96 -12.27 0.43
C VAL A 83 10.08 -11.64 1.80
N LEU A 84 9.19 -10.68 2.08
CA LEU A 84 8.99 -10.09 3.40
C LEU A 84 7.52 -10.15 3.79
N ASP A 85 7.24 -10.75 4.94
CA ASP A 85 5.94 -10.72 5.59
C ASP A 85 5.89 -9.55 6.58
N VAL A 86 4.81 -8.76 6.52
CA VAL A 86 4.57 -7.60 7.39
C VAL A 86 3.28 -7.84 8.16
N GLU A 87 3.33 -7.72 9.48
CA GLU A 87 2.16 -7.87 10.36
C GLU A 87 1.92 -6.60 11.18
N GLY A 88 0.77 -5.97 10.96
CA GLY A 88 0.28 -4.84 11.72
C GLY A 88 -0.91 -5.25 12.60
N GLN A 89 -0.63 -5.67 13.83
CA GLN A 89 -1.68 -6.08 14.76
C GLN A 89 -2.68 -4.94 15.01
N GLN A 90 -3.98 -5.23 14.93
CA GLN A 90 -5.09 -4.26 15.08
C GLN A 90 -5.23 -3.24 13.93
N GLY A 91 -4.34 -3.26 12.93
CA GLY A 91 -4.53 -2.51 11.69
C GLY A 91 -5.61 -3.15 10.81
N LYS A 92 -6.48 -2.34 10.21
CA LYS A 92 -7.48 -2.76 9.21
C LYS A 92 -6.93 -2.73 7.79
N ALA A 93 -5.92 -1.92 7.53
CA ALA A 93 -5.22 -1.86 6.26
C ALA A 93 -3.77 -1.43 6.46
N LEU A 94 -2.92 -1.75 5.48
CA LEU A 94 -1.50 -1.40 5.45
C LEU A 94 -1.18 -0.60 4.19
N GLU A 95 -0.38 0.46 4.34
CA GLU A 95 0.26 1.20 3.25
C GLU A 95 1.78 1.17 3.51
N LEU A 96 2.57 0.80 2.50
CA LEU A 96 4.01 0.63 2.63
C LEU A 96 4.72 1.76 1.92
N TYR A 97 5.72 2.36 2.58
CA TYR A 97 6.56 3.39 2.00
C TYR A 97 7.97 2.87 1.76
N PHE A 98 8.39 2.95 0.50
CA PHE A 98 9.73 2.66 0.05
C PHE A 98 10.46 3.97 -0.21
N ASP A 99 11.57 4.16 0.49
CA ASP A 99 12.44 5.32 0.33
C ASP A 99 13.31 5.19 -0.93
N GLN A 100 13.55 3.94 -1.37
CA GLN A 100 14.20 3.62 -2.64
C GLN A 100 13.52 2.40 -3.28
N LEU A 101 13.08 2.56 -4.53
CA LEU A 101 12.54 1.53 -5.39
C LEU A 101 13.13 1.68 -6.79
N ARG A 102 13.88 0.67 -7.22
CA ARG A 102 14.35 0.49 -8.60
C ARG A 102 14.34 -0.99 -8.94
N LEU A 103 13.44 -1.38 -9.82
CA LEU A 103 13.37 -2.72 -10.39
C LEU A 103 14.22 -2.78 -11.68
N PRO A 104 15.06 -3.81 -11.85
CA PRO A 104 15.76 -4.06 -13.11
C PRO A 104 14.79 -4.56 -14.17
N ALA A 105 15.18 -4.52 -15.45
CA ALA A 105 14.36 -5.06 -16.54
C ALA A 105 13.90 -6.51 -16.26
N GLY A 106 12.60 -6.76 -16.37
CA GLY A 106 11.98 -8.06 -16.06
C GLY A 106 11.83 -8.35 -14.55
N GLY A 107 12.08 -7.36 -13.70
CA GLY A 107 11.81 -7.40 -12.27
C GLY A 107 10.34 -7.10 -11.96
N GLU A 108 9.81 -7.77 -10.95
CA GLU A 108 8.42 -7.65 -10.53
C GLU A 108 8.35 -7.57 -8.99
N LEU A 109 7.66 -6.55 -8.48
CA LEU A 109 7.31 -6.42 -7.06
C LEU A 109 5.82 -6.62 -6.89
N ARG A 110 5.43 -7.61 -6.09
CA ARG A 110 4.05 -8.01 -5.86
C ARG A 110 3.67 -7.83 -4.40
N PHE A 111 2.48 -7.32 -4.19
CA PHE A 111 1.92 -7.12 -2.85
C PHE A 111 0.68 -7.98 -2.68
N TYR A 112 0.63 -8.72 -1.59
CA TYR A 112 -0.47 -9.62 -1.23
C TYR A 112 -0.97 -9.29 0.17
N ILE A 113 -2.24 -9.55 0.44
CA ILE A 113 -2.76 -9.67 1.80
C ILE A 113 -2.95 -11.15 2.15
N ALA A 114 -2.86 -11.48 3.44
CA ALA A 114 -3.10 -12.83 3.93
C ALA A 114 -4.42 -13.42 3.39
N GLY A 115 -4.34 -14.58 2.73
CA GLY A 115 -5.47 -15.28 2.12
C GLY A 115 -5.71 -14.95 0.63
N ASP A 116 -5.00 -13.97 0.07
CA ASP A 116 -5.12 -13.64 -1.35
C ASP A 116 -4.56 -14.77 -2.24
N LYS A 117 -5.26 -15.02 -3.35
CA LYS A 117 -4.79 -15.90 -4.44
C LYS A 117 -4.07 -15.15 -5.56
N ALA A 118 -4.20 -13.82 -5.58
CA ALA A 118 -3.64 -12.93 -6.58
C ALA A 118 -3.13 -11.65 -5.89
N PRO A 119 -2.09 -11.00 -6.43
CA PRO A 119 -1.56 -9.78 -5.84
C PRO A 119 -2.58 -8.64 -5.93
N ARG A 120 -2.62 -7.80 -4.89
CA ARG A 120 -3.40 -6.54 -4.84
C ARG A 120 -2.77 -5.44 -5.67
N GLN A 121 -1.45 -5.50 -5.84
CA GLN A 121 -0.67 -4.58 -6.66
C GLN A 121 0.55 -5.30 -7.22
N VAL A 122 0.89 -5.00 -8.47
CA VAL A 122 2.10 -5.47 -9.15
C VAL A 122 2.81 -4.25 -9.72
N LEU A 123 4.11 -4.16 -9.50
CA LEU A 123 4.99 -3.18 -10.13
C LEU A 123 6.04 -3.90 -10.96
N THR A 124 6.40 -3.29 -12.08
CA THR A 124 7.44 -3.73 -13.00
C THR A 124 8.50 -2.64 -13.16
N ASP A 125 9.53 -2.88 -13.96
CA ASP A 125 10.52 -1.85 -14.25
C ASP A 125 9.96 -0.61 -14.98
N ALA A 126 8.80 -0.73 -15.62
CA ALA A 126 8.06 0.39 -16.21
C ALA A 126 7.43 1.31 -15.16
N ASP A 127 7.20 0.81 -13.94
CA ASP A 127 6.56 1.52 -12.83
C ASP A 127 7.56 2.19 -11.89
N ASN A 128 8.85 2.18 -12.24
CA ASN A 128 9.90 2.77 -11.43
C ASN A 128 9.65 4.27 -11.20
N PRO A 129 9.55 4.73 -9.94
CA PRO A 129 9.36 6.15 -9.65
C PRO A 129 10.61 6.94 -10.07
N ALA A 130 10.39 8.12 -10.65
CA ALA A 130 11.48 8.98 -11.13
C ALA A 130 12.45 9.40 -10.02
N ASN A 131 11.93 9.62 -8.80
CA ASN A 131 12.70 10.02 -7.62
C ASN A 131 13.07 8.84 -6.70
N GLY A 132 12.74 7.60 -7.07
CA GLY A 132 13.00 6.41 -6.25
C GLY A 132 12.02 6.18 -5.09
N HIS A 133 11.19 7.16 -4.73
CA HIS A 133 10.24 7.02 -3.62
C HIS A 133 8.93 6.40 -4.11
N PHE A 134 8.38 5.47 -3.34
CA PHE A 134 7.13 4.79 -3.71
C PHE A 134 6.26 4.51 -2.48
N ARG A 135 4.96 4.79 -2.57
CA ARG A 135 3.95 4.32 -1.62
C ARG A 135 3.04 3.31 -2.30
N SER A 136 2.82 2.18 -1.65
CA SER A 136 1.91 1.15 -2.15
C SER A 136 0.46 1.63 -2.15
N ASN A 137 -0.42 0.87 -2.79
CA ASN A 137 -1.84 1.00 -2.53
C ASN A 137 -2.14 0.69 -1.06
N LEU A 138 -3.19 1.32 -0.53
CA LEU A 138 -3.72 0.93 0.76
C LEU A 138 -4.38 -0.44 0.62
N MET A 139 -3.82 -1.44 1.27
CA MET A 139 -4.31 -2.82 1.17
C MET A 139 -5.10 -3.20 2.41
N ALA A 140 -6.40 -3.47 2.22
CA ALA A 140 -7.27 -3.94 3.29
C ALA A 140 -6.80 -5.29 3.85
N GLY A 141 -6.44 -5.32 5.13
CA GLY A 141 -5.84 -6.46 5.82
C GLY A 141 -4.81 -6.02 6.86
N SER A 142 -4.61 -6.83 7.89
CA SER A 142 -3.64 -6.59 8.97
C SER A 142 -2.29 -7.25 8.71
N ALA A 143 -2.15 -8.02 7.63
CA ALA A 143 -0.94 -8.76 7.30
C ALA A 143 -0.75 -8.76 5.78
N ALA A 144 0.44 -8.34 5.34
CA ALA A 144 0.82 -8.26 3.95
C ALA A 144 2.06 -9.11 3.67
N ARG A 145 2.15 -9.64 2.44
CA ARG A 145 3.36 -10.25 1.89
C ARG A 145 3.85 -9.43 0.72
N ILE A 146 5.12 -9.09 0.75
CA ILE A 146 5.85 -8.43 -0.33
C ILE A 146 6.71 -9.48 -0.99
N GLU A 147 6.59 -9.62 -2.29
CA GLU A 147 7.38 -10.55 -3.08
C GLU A 147 8.08 -9.81 -4.21
N LEU A 148 9.41 -9.85 -4.19
CA LEU A 148 10.26 -9.30 -5.23
C LEU A 148 10.83 -10.47 -6.03
N THR A 149 10.59 -10.50 -7.33
CA THR A 149 11.21 -11.47 -8.24
C THR A 149 11.95 -10.75 -9.34
N VAL A 150 13.22 -11.06 -9.55
CA VAL A 150 14.08 -10.43 -10.57
C VAL A 150 14.88 -11.48 -11.33
N PRO A 151 15.33 -11.24 -12.57
CA PRO A 151 16.36 -12.07 -13.19
C PRO A 151 17.57 -12.17 -12.25
N SER A 152 18.20 -13.34 -12.11
CA SER A 152 19.30 -13.51 -11.14
C SER A 152 20.45 -12.52 -11.37
N ILE A 153 20.71 -12.17 -12.63
CA ILE A 153 21.70 -11.15 -13.04
C ILE A 153 21.34 -9.73 -12.60
N GLY A 154 20.06 -9.48 -12.29
CA GLY A 154 19.52 -8.18 -11.91
C GLY A 154 19.51 -7.91 -10.40
N VAL A 155 19.86 -8.90 -9.55
CA VAL A 155 19.87 -8.74 -8.09
C VAL A 155 20.72 -7.54 -7.65
N THR A 156 21.92 -7.38 -8.22
CA THR A 156 22.84 -6.27 -7.88
C THR A 156 22.35 -4.90 -8.33
N ASN A 157 21.48 -4.85 -9.35
CA ASN A 157 20.89 -3.64 -9.88
C ASN A 157 19.53 -3.30 -9.24
N THR A 158 19.04 -4.15 -8.35
CA THR A 158 17.78 -3.91 -7.65
C THR A 158 18.00 -2.96 -6.47
N ARG A 159 17.10 -2.00 -6.29
CA ARG A 159 17.00 -1.18 -5.08
C ARG A 159 15.61 -1.35 -4.51
N LEU A 160 15.53 -1.79 -3.27
CA LEU A 160 14.28 -1.89 -2.52
C LEU A 160 14.58 -1.58 -1.07
N GLN A 161 14.03 -0.48 -0.57
CA GLN A 161 14.26 -0.01 0.79
C GLN A 161 12.92 0.37 1.43
N LEU A 162 12.34 -0.56 2.20
CA LEU A 162 11.13 -0.30 2.97
C LEU A 162 11.51 0.53 4.20
N ALA A 163 10.95 1.73 4.33
CA ALA A 163 11.31 2.71 5.37
C ALA A 163 10.24 2.87 6.45
N SER A 164 8.97 2.80 6.07
CA SER A 164 7.85 2.85 7.02
C SER A 164 6.65 2.04 6.53
N VAL A 165 5.76 1.71 7.46
CA VAL A 165 4.45 1.15 7.17
C VAL A 165 3.39 1.91 7.96
N THR A 166 2.38 2.42 7.26
CA THR A 166 1.19 3.01 7.88
C THR A 166 0.18 1.92 8.21
N GLN A 167 -0.17 1.81 9.49
CA GLN A 167 -1.25 0.96 9.98
C GLN A 167 -2.53 1.77 10.10
N ALA A 168 -3.47 1.54 9.18
CA ALA A 168 -4.76 2.21 9.18
C ALA A 168 -5.72 1.51 10.16
N TYR A 169 -6.23 2.22 11.16
CA TYR A 169 -7.27 1.71 12.09
C TYR A 169 -8.67 2.24 11.73
N ARG A 170 -8.71 3.30 10.92
CA ARG A 170 -9.87 3.74 10.14
C ARG A 170 -9.56 3.49 8.68
N ASP A 171 -10.55 3.08 7.92
CA ASP A 171 -10.40 3.12 6.47
C ASP A 171 -10.27 4.61 6.07
N PRO A 172 -9.16 5.07 5.46
CA PRO A 172 -8.93 6.48 5.11
C PRO A 172 -9.98 7.03 4.15
N VAL A 173 -10.42 6.18 3.23
CA VAL A 173 -11.39 6.47 2.19
C VAL A 173 -12.79 6.60 2.81
N VAL A 174 -13.05 5.84 3.88
CA VAL A 174 -14.22 5.94 4.75
C VAL A 174 -14.07 7.04 5.81
N ALA A 175 -12.86 7.41 6.24
CA ALA A 175 -12.63 8.36 7.32
C ALA A 175 -13.00 9.78 6.90
N LEU A 176 -12.81 10.15 5.61
CA LEU A 176 -13.42 11.37 5.08
C LEU A 176 -14.94 11.26 4.97
N ASN A 177 -15.48 10.11 4.56
CA ASN A 177 -16.93 9.95 4.37
C ASN A 177 -17.70 9.93 5.71
N GLN A 178 -17.29 9.13 6.70
CA GLN A 178 -17.95 9.04 8.00
C GLN A 178 -17.88 10.33 8.82
N LEU A 179 -16.86 11.17 8.58
CA LEU A 179 -16.63 12.37 9.38
C LEU A 179 -16.95 13.68 8.64
N LYS A 180 -17.07 13.67 7.31
CA LYS A 180 -17.37 14.86 6.49
C LYS A 180 -18.53 14.69 5.51
N SER A 181 -19.04 13.48 5.27
CA SER A 181 -20.17 13.23 4.37
C SER A 181 -21.35 12.57 5.11
N GLY A 182 -22.41 13.34 5.35
CA GLY A 182 -23.70 12.83 5.81
C GLY A 182 -24.64 12.49 4.65
N SER A 183 -25.80 11.90 4.96
CA SER A 183 -26.80 11.52 3.94
C SER A 183 -27.31 12.68 3.10
N CYS A 184 -27.15 13.94 3.54
CA CYS A 184 -27.56 15.12 2.79
C CYS A 184 -26.66 15.47 1.59
N ASN A 185 -25.49 14.83 1.44
CA ASN A 185 -24.61 15.11 0.30
C ASN A 185 -25.15 14.47 -0.99
N ILE A 186 -24.75 15.06 -2.12
CA ILE A 186 -25.19 14.69 -3.46
C ILE A 186 -24.01 14.03 -4.18
N ASP A 187 -24.23 12.84 -4.72
CA ASP A 187 -23.22 12.15 -5.54
C ASP A 187 -22.96 12.92 -6.84
N THR A 188 -21.71 12.93 -7.30
CA THR A 188 -21.32 13.57 -8.56
C THR A 188 -22.05 12.97 -9.78
N ALA A 189 -22.44 11.69 -9.71
CA ALA A 189 -23.23 11.02 -10.74
C ALA A 189 -24.67 11.56 -10.90
N CYS A 190 -25.15 12.41 -9.97
CA CYS A 190 -26.43 13.08 -10.10
C CYS A 190 -26.39 14.20 -11.16
N SER A 191 -27.58 14.67 -11.56
CA SER A 191 -27.76 15.72 -12.58
C SER A 191 -27.09 17.05 -12.23
N GLU A 192 -26.94 17.33 -10.93
CA GLU A 192 -26.26 18.50 -10.39
C GLU A 192 -24.79 18.57 -10.82
N GLY A 193 -24.18 17.42 -11.12
CA GLY A 193 -22.82 17.35 -11.63
C GLY A 193 -22.69 17.49 -13.16
N ASP A 194 -23.79 17.51 -13.93
CA ASP A 194 -23.74 17.46 -15.40
C ASP A 194 -22.94 18.63 -16.00
N ALA A 195 -23.06 19.80 -15.39
CA ALA A 195 -22.32 21.00 -15.83
C ALA A 195 -20.83 21.01 -15.41
N TYR A 196 -20.38 20.03 -14.62
CA TYR A 196 -19.07 20.06 -13.94
C TYR A 196 -18.23 18.80 -14.18
N ARG A 197 -18.53 18.02 -15.23
CA ARG A 197 -17.88 16.71 -15.49
C ARG A 197 -16.36 16.82 -15.60
N ASP A 198 -15.84 17.91 -16.15
CA ASP A 198 -14.40 18.12 -16.25
C ASP A 198 -13.76 18.45 -14.90
N GLN A 199 -14.40 19.32 -14.11
CA GLN A 199 -13.94 19.70 -12.77
C GLN A 199 -14.01 18.52 -11.79
N ILE A 200 -15.05 17.70 -11.88
CA ILE A 200 -15.20 16.48 -11.07
C ILE A 200 -14.00 15.55 -11.29
N ARG A 201 -13.57 15.36 -12.54
CA ARG A 201 -12.39 14.52 -12.86
C ARG A 201 -11.06 15.12 -12.40
N ALA A 202 -11.02 16.42 -12.08
CA ALA A 202 -9.83 17.09 -11.58
C ALA A 202 -9.66 16.97 -10.06
N VAL A 203 -10.65 16.43 -9.32
CA VAL A 203 -10.60 16.29 -7.86
C VAL A 203 -9.99 14.95 -7.46
N ALA A 204 -9.14 14.95 -6.44
CA ALA A 204 -8.66 13.75 -5.76
C ALA A 204 -8.94 13.78 -4.26
N HIS A 205 -9.34 12.63 -3.73
CA HIS A 205 -9.09 12.27 -2.34
C HIS A 205 -7.60 11.97 -2.20
N TYR A 206 -6.95 12.34 -1.10
CA TYR A 206 -5.56 11.93 -0.88
C TYR A 206 -5.25 11.60 0.57
N THR A 207 -4.30 10.66 0.75
CA THR A 207 -3.62 10.40 2.01
C THR A 207 -2.26 11.09 2.02
N PHE A 208 -1.77 11.43 3.21
CA PHE A 208 -0.39 11.91 3.44
C PHE A 208 0.03 11.55 4.88
N THR A 209 1.33 11.61 5.18
CA THR A 209 1.84 11.41 6.54
C THR A 209 2.44 12.68 7.12
N SER A 210 2.21 12.89 8.42
CA SER A 210 2.77 14.01 9.18
C SER A 210 2.92 13.59 10.64
N GLY A 211 4.05 13.90 11.27
CA GLY A 211 4.29 13.59 12.69
C GLY A 211 4.05 12.12 13.09
N GLY A 212 4.35 11.16 12.22
CA GLY A 212 4.15 9.73 12.49
C GLY A 212 2.69 9.24 12.41
N SER A 213 1.80 10.03 11.82
CA SER A 213 0.40 9.66 11.58
C SER A 213 0.03 9.84 10.12
N GLY A 214 -0.90 9.01 9.65
CA GLY A 214 -1.54 9.14 8.35
C GLY A 214 -2.82 9.97 8.43
N TYR A 215 -2.97 10.90 7.50
CA TYR A 215 -4.12 11.81 7.40
C TYR A 215 -4.74 11.78 6.01
N VAL A 216 -5.97 12.27 5.92
CA VAL A 216 -6.72 12.39 4.66
C VAL A 216 -7.27 13.79 4.44
N CYS A 217 -7.19 14.25 3.19
CA CYS A 217 -7.74 15.53 2.71
C CYS A 217 -8.18 15.41 1.24
N THR A 218 -8.63 16.53 0.66
CA THR A 218 -9.05 16.63 -0.75
C THR A 218 -8.25 17.74 -1.41
N GLY A 219 -7.98 17.59 -2.70
CA GLY A 219 -7.42 18.65 -3.53
C GLY A 219 -7.87 18.50 -4.97
N GLN A 220 -7.38 19.37 -5.84
CA GLN A 220 -7.75 19.36 -7.25
C GLN A 220 -6.60 19.80 -8.15
N LEU A 221 -6.56 19.28 -9.37
CA LEU A 221 -5.71 19.80 -10.43
C LEU A 221 -6.17 21.21 -10.82
N MET A 222 -5.20 22.08 -11.06
CA MET A 222 -5.41 23.45 -11.50
C MET A 222 -4.87 23.60 -12.92
N ALA A 223 -5.71 24.11 -13.82
CA ALA A 223 -5.27 24.51 -15.14
C ALA A 223 -4.27 25.67 -15.02
N THR A 224 -3.15 25.55 -15.72
CA THR A 224 -2.12 26.60 -15.79
C THR A 224 -2.37 27.58 -16.94
N GLY A 225 -3.26 27.23 -17.87
CA GLY A 225 -3.45 27.93 -19.14
C GLY A 225 -2.47 27.50 -20.23
N SER A 226 -1.54 26.58 -19.92
CA SER A 226 -0.56 25.99 -20.83
C SER A 226 -0.74 24.47 -20.85
N SER A 227 -1.20 23.92 -21.98
CA SER A 227 -1.39 22.46 -22.11
C SER A 227 -0.08 21.68 -21.95
N GLY A 228 1.06 22.29 -22.29
CA GLY A 228 2.38 21.70 -22.07
C GLY A 228 2.72 21.56 -20.59
N ASP A 229 2.43 22.60 -19.80
CA ASP A 229 2.70 22.59 -18.36
C ASP A 229 1.69 21.70 -17.60
N ASP A 230 0.42 21.69 -18.03
CA ASP A 230 -0.60 20.83 -17.44
C ASP A 230 -0.25 19.33 -17.55
N VAL A 231 0.53 18.95 -18.57
CA VAL A 231 1.02 17.58 -18.78
C VAL A 231 2.36 17.34 -18.11
N SER A 232 3.33 18.23 -18.32
CA SER A 232 4.71 18.03 -17.86
C SER A 232 4.95 18.38 -16.40
N ALA A 233 4.10 19.24 -15.83
CA ALA A 233 4.22 19.71 -14.45
C ALA A 233 2.82 20.05 -13.88
N PRO A 234 1.93 19.05 -13.73
CA PRO A 234 0.57 19.26 -13.22
C PRO A 234 0.59 19.96 -11.86
N ARG A 235 -0.26 20.96 -11.69
CA ARG A 235 -0.42 21.71 -10.44
C ARG A 235 -1.59 21.13 -9.65
N PHE A 236 -1.34 20.71 -8.41
CA PHE A 236 -2.38 20.25 -7.51
C PHE A 236 -2.53 21.23 -6.34
N SER A 237 -3.76 21.73 -6.14
CA SER A 237 -4.09 22.66 -5.07
C SER A 237 -4.78 21.93 -3.91
N THR A 238 -4.36 22.23 -2.68
CA THR A 238 -5.01 21.78 -1.46
C THR A 238 -4.84 22.80 -0.33
N ALA A 239 -5.40 22.52 0.84
CA ALA A 239 -5.36 23.41 1.99
C ALA A 239 -4.04 23.31 2.76
N HIS A 240 -3.51 24.47 3.17
CA HIS A 240 -2.28 24.58 3.96
C HIS A 240 -2.34 23.81 5.30
N HIS A 241 -3.52 23.68 5.91
CA HIS A 241 -3.66 22.92 7.16
C HIS A 241 -3.58 21.40 6.96
N CYS A 242 -3.61 20.93 5.71
CA CYS A 242 -3.33 19.54 5.36
C CYS A 242 -1.85 19.39 5.00
N VAL A 243 -1.36 20.17 4.03
CA VAL A 243 0.01 20.06 3.53
C VAL A 243 0.65 21.44 3.56
N SER A 244 1.72 21.56 4.35
CA SER A 244 2.47 22.80 4.54
C SER A 244 3.97 22.64 4.31
N THR A 245 4.45 21.40 4.17
CA THR A 245 5.86 21.08 3.98
C THR A 245 6.08 20.19 2.76
N ALA A 246 7.30 20.21 2.22
CA ALA A 246 7.69 19.31 1.13
C ALA A 246 7.63 17.84 1.55
N ALA A 247 7.99 17.51 2.79
CA ALA A 247 7.93 16.13 3.30
C ALA A 247 6.49 15.58 3.31
N GLU A 248 5.52 16.40 3.73
CA GLU A 248 4.11 16.04 3.65
C GLU A 248 3.67 15.85 2.19
N ALA A 249 4.05 16.78 1.30
CA ALA A 249 3.72 16.69 -0.13
C ALA A 249 4.29 15.42 -0.79
N SER A 250 5.56 15.09 -0.54
CA SER A 250 6.21 13.89 -1.07
C SER A 250 5.64 12.58 -0.50
N SER A 251 4.89 12.65 0.62
CA SER A 251 4.18 11.50 1.19
C SER A 251 2.78 11.30 0.58
N MET A 252 2.32 12.20 -0.30
CA MET A 252 0.95 12.16 -0.79
C MET A 252 0.69 10.98 -1.73
N VAL A 253 -0.48 10.39 -1.55
CA VAL A 253 -1.07 9.41 -2.45
C VAL A 253 -2.43 9.91 -2.87
N LEU A 254 -2.61 10.13 -4.17
CA LEU A 254 -3.84 10.66 -4.76
C LEU A 254 -4.72 9.51 -5.25
N TYR A 255 -6.00 9.59 -4.93
CA TYR A 255 -7.06 8.68 -5.34
C TYR A 255 -8.05 9.45 -6.22
N TRP A 256 -7.98 9.17 -7.52
CA TRP A 256 -8.81 9.79 -8.55
C TRP A 256 -10.09 8.99 -8.78
N ARG A 257 -11.16 9.65 -9.23
CA ARG A 257 -12.45 9.00 -9.57
C ARG A 257 -13.01 8.12 -8.45
N TYR A 258 -12.73 8.50 -7.21
CA TYR A 258 -13.39 7.94 -6.05
C TYR A 258 -14.75 8.61 -5.87
N GLU A 259 -15.74 8.08 -6.59
CA GLU A 259 -17.10 8.60 -6.64
C GLU A 259 -18.12 7.46 -6.76
N SER A 260 -19.37 7.73 -6.38
CA SER A 260 -20.44 6.73 -6.54
C SER A 260 -20.71 6.52 -8.03
N PRO A 261 -20.80 5.28 -8.53
CA PRO A 261 -21.07 5.02 -9.95
C PRO A 261 -22.51 5.39 -10.35
N THR A 262 -23.38 5.62 -9.37
CA THR A 262 -24.80 5.95 -9.56
C THR A 262 -25.20 7.09 -8.64
N CYS A 263 -26.15 7.92 -9.06
CA CYS A 263 -26.77 8.91 -8.19
C CYS A 263 -27.59 8.21 -7.08
N ARG A 264 -27.06 8.15 -5.85
CA ARG A 264 -27.83 7.65 -4.70
C ARG A 264 -28.77 8.75 -4.23
N THR A 265 -29.99 8.39 -3.84
CA THR A 265 -31.00 9.35 -3.42
C THR A 265 -30.49 10.21 -2.25
N PRO A 266 -30.42 11.55 -2.40
CA PRO A 266 -30.04 12.44 -1.30
C PRO A 266 -30.97 12.25 -0.10
N GLY A 267 -30.40 12.29 1.11
CA GLY A 267 -31.09 12.03 2.37
C GLY A 267 -31.27 10.55 2.72
N SER A 268 -31.04 9.62 1.78
CA SER A 268 -31.18 8.18 2.03
C SER A 268 -30.04 7.60 2.87
N ALA A 269 -30.29 6.45 3.49
CA ALA A 269 -29.25 5.66 4.17
C ALA A 269 -28.11 5.25 3.20
N ALA A 270 -28.44 5.00 1.94
CA ALA A 270 -27.45 4.67 0.92
C ALA A 270 -26.51 5.84 0.63
N SER A 271 -27.02 7.08 0.55
CA SER A 271 -26.18 8.28 0.38
C SER A 271 -25.32 8.55 1.63
N GLY A 272 -25.83 8.25 2.83
CA GLY A 272 -25.07 8.35 4.08
C GLY A 272 -24.06 7.23 4.30
N SER A 273 -24.01 6.23 3.42
CA SER A 273 -23.08 5.10 3.54
C SER A 273 -21.77 5.40 2.80
N PRO A 274 -20.60 5.12 3.39
CA PRO A 274 -19.31 5.26 2.72
C PRO A 274 -19.21 4.36 1.48
N LEU A 275 -18.54 4.84 0.44
CA LEU A 275 -18.13 3.98 -0.68
C LEU A 275 -16.95 3.09 -0.22
N SER A 276 -16.88 1.88 -0.77
CA SER A 276 -15.75 0.98 -0.49
C SER A 276 -14.48 1.49 -1.14
N SER A 277 -13.32 1.24 -0.55
CA SER A 277 -12.01 1.51 -1.16
C SER A 277 -11.76 0.79 -2.50
N GLY A 278 -12.55 -0.24 -2.84
CA GLY A 278 -12.49 -0.97 -4.11
C GLY A 278 -13.44 -0.47 -5.21
N VAL A 279 -13.91 0.77 -5.18
CA VAL A 279 -14.76 1.29 -6.28
C VAL A 279 -14.01 1.16 -7.61
N ALA A 280 -14.65 0.50 -8.58
CA ALA A 280 -14.02 0.00 -9.81
C ALA A 280 -13.33 1.05 -10.70
N THR A 281 -13.59 2.34 -10.48
CA THR A 281 -13.01 3.46 -11.24
C THR A 281 -11.89 4.18 -10.51
N ALA A 282 -11.65 3.88 -9.23
CA ALA A 282 -10.66 4.58 -8.44
C ALA A 282 -9.24 4.23 -8.91
N THR A 283 -8.48 5.23 -9.35
CA THR A 283 -7.08 5.06 -9.73
C THR A 283 -6.18 5.79 -8.74
N GLN A 284 -5.09 5.13 -8.34
CA GLN A 284 -4.12 5.68 -7.41
C GLN A 284 -2.88 6.19 -8.17
N SER A 285 -2.37 7.35 -7.77
CA SER A 285 -1.06 7.84 -8.19
C SER A 285 -0.30 8.40 -6.98
N GLY A 286 0.98 8.04 -6.85
CA GLY A 286 1.87 8.75 -5.92
C GLY A 286 2.13 10.19 -6.37
N TRP A 287 2.59 11.03 -5.46
CA TRP A 287 3.05 12.37 -5.80
C TRP A 287 4.30 12.29 -6.70
N PRO A 288 4.24 12.74 -7.98
CA PRO A 288 5.31 12.45 -8.94
C PRO A 288 6.52 13.41 -8.90
N TRP A 289 6.55 14.40 -7.99
CA TRP A 289 7.47 15.55 -8.05
C TRP A 289 8.23 15.77 -6.75
#